data_AF-W7YMU2-F1
#
_entry.id   AF-W7YMU2-F1
#
_cell.length_a   1.000
_cell.length_b   1.000
_cell.length_c   1.000
_cell.angle_alpha   90.00
_cell.angle_beta   90.00
_cell.angle_gamma   90.00
#
_symmetry.space_group_name_H-M   'P 1'
#
loop_
_entity.id
_entity.type
_entity.pdbx_description
1 polymer ?
#
loop_
_entity_poly.entity_id
_entity_poly.type
_entity_poly.pdbx_seq_one_letter_code
_entity_poly.pdbx_strand_id
1 'polypeptide(L)'
;MAKKGRNKNNQPITKDRITTLRRKHRTSFMLNEKEKEAIESYCKKNKINNKSKFIRETLMRTVIQHFLDDYPTLFDKKDMDQLKV
;
A
#
# COMPACT_ATOMS: atom_id res chain seq x y z
N MET A 1 -38.94 -20.85 -11.98
CA MET A 1 -38.40 -19.59 -11.43
C MET A 1 -36.93 -19.79 -11.09
N ALA A 2 -36.02 -19.16 -11.82
CA ALA A 2 -34.57 -19.34 -11.64
C ALA A 2 -34.05 -18.58 -10.40
N LYS A 3 -33.31 -19.28 -9.52
CA LYS A 3 -32.66 -18.66 -8.36
C LYS A 3 -31.45 -17.86 -8.83
N LYS A 4 -31.57 -16.53 -8.78
CA LYS A 4 -30.51 -15.55 -9.03
C LYS A 4 -29.29 -15.86 -8.15
N GLY A 5 -28.14 -16.11 -8.77
CA GLY A 5 -26.88 -16.40 -8.08
C GLY A 5 -26.49 -15.28 -7.10
N ARG A 6 -26.13 -15.65 -5.87
CA ARG A 6 -25.67 -14.70 -4.84
C ARG A 6 -24.32 -14.12 -5.24
N ASN A 7 -24.25 -12.80 -5.31
CA ASN A 7 -23.04 -12.03 -5.59
C ASN A 7 -22.07 -12.16 -4.38
N LYS A 8 -20.90 -12.79 -4.54
CA LYS A 8 -19.94 -13.09 -3.44
C LYS A 8 -19.25 -11.84 -2.85
N ASN A 9 -19.51 -10.66 -3.39
CA ASN A 9 -18.80 -9.42 -3.03
C ASN A 9 -19.37 -8.70 -1.79
N ASN A 10 -20.48 -9.18 -1.21
CA ASN A 10 -21.10 -8.62 -0.01
C ASN A 10 -21.05 -9.61 1.18
N GLN A 11 -19.92 -10.28 1.40
CA GLN A 11 -19.75 -11.06 2.63
C GLN A 11 -19.50 -10.10 3.81
N PRO A 12 -20.25 -10.20 4.91
CA PRO A 12 -20.06 -9.34 6.06
C PRO A 12 -18.67 -9.57 6.66
N ILE A 13 -17.92 -8.48 6.89
CA ILE A 13 -16.61 -8.53 7.54
C ILE A 13 -16.84 -9.07 8.95
N THR A 14 -16.36 -10.27 9.24
CA THR A 14 -16.48 -10.89 10.57
C THR A 14 -15.75 -10.01 11.60
N LYS A 15 -16.28 -9.93 12.83
CA LYS A 15 -15.71 -9.09 13.90
C LYS A 15 -14.21 -9.39 14.12
N ASP A 16 -13.80 -10.65 13.93
CA ASP A 16 -12.41 -11.11 14.06
C ASP A 16 -11.46 -10.56 12.97
N ARG A 17 -11.96 -10.29 11.76
CA ARG A 17 -11.16 -9.63 10.72
C ARG A 17 -10.92 -8.16 11.06
N ILE A 18 -11.89 -7.50 11.69
CA ILE A 18 -11.76 -6.09 12.09
C ILE A 18 -10.72 -5.93 13.20
N THR A 19 -10.65 -6.87 14.15
CA THR A 19 -9.70 -6.82 15.26
C THR A 19 -8.26 -7.09 14.81
N THR A 20 -8.06 -7.96 13.81
CA THR A 20 -6.74 -8.32 13.28
C THR A 20 -6.14 -7.22 12.40
N LEU A 21 -6.95 -6.51 11.61
CA LEU A 21 -6.51 -5.40 10.75
C LEU A 21 -6.41 -4.05 11.49
N ARG A 22 -6.68 -4.02 12.80
CA ARG A 22 -6.66 -2.78 13.58
C ARG A 22 -5.22 -2.29 13.73
N ARG A 23 -4.97 -1.03 13.34
CA ARG A 23 -3.67 -0.38 13.51
C ARG A 23 -3.45 -0.06 14.99
N LYS A 24 -2.48 -0.72 15.62
CA LYS A 24 -2.18 -0.59 17.07
C LYS A 24 -0.87 0.15 17.36
N HIS A 25 0.08 0.11 16.44
CA HIS A 25 1.41 0.69 16.64
C HIS A 25 1.45 2.15 16.18
N ARG A 26 1.92 3.04 17.05
CA ARG A 26 2.13 4.46 16.74
C ARG A 26 3.55 4.66 16.21
N THR A 27 3.67 5.41 15.13
CA THR A 27 4.95 5.83 14.56
C THR A 27 4.97 7.36 14.47
N SER A 28 6.09 7.98 14.82
CA SER A 28 6.33 9.42 14.68
C SER A 28 7.69 9.65 14.05
N PHE A 29 7.77 10.68 13.22
CA PHE A 29 8.99 11.10 12.53
C PHE A 29 9.10 12.62 12.64
N MET A 30 10.33 13.10 12.73
CA MET A 30 10.65 14.52 12.68
C MET A 30 11.05 14.87 11.26
N LEU A 31 10.62 16.04 10.80
CA LEU A 31 10.90 16.54 9.46
C LEU A 31 11.52 17.92 9.57
N ASN A 32 12.40 18.25 8.64
CA ASN A 32 12.91 19.60 8.46
C ASN A 32 11.82 20.52 7.88
N GLU A 33 11.98 21.84 7.99
CA GLU A 33 10.99 22.81 7.50
C GLU A 33 10.74 22.66 6.00
N LYS A 34 11.80 22.47 5.21
CA LYS A 34 11.71 22.26 3.75
C LYS A 34 10.95 20.98 3.40
N GLU A 35 11.18 19.91 4.14
CA GLU A 35 10.52 18.61 3.91
C GLU A 35 9.03 18.69 4.23
N LYS A 36 8.69 19.36 5.35
CA LYS A 36 7.32 19.63 5.76
C LYS A 36 6.59 20.48 4.71
N GLU A 37 7.21 21.56 4.24
CA GLU A 37 6.64 22.42 3.19
C GLU A 37 6.40 21.65 1.89
N ALA A 38 7.36 20.84 1.45
CA ALA A 38 7.23 20.01 0.26
C ALA A 38 6.05 19.03 0.36
N ILE A 39 5.92 18.33 1.50
CA ILE A 39 4.80 17.39 1.74
C ILE A 39 3.47 18.13 1.77
N GLU A 40 3.41 19.30 2.40
CA GLU A 40 2.19 20.08 2.50
C GLU A 40 1.75 20.62 1.14
N SER A 41 2.69 21.14 0.35
CA SER A 41 2.44 21.58 -1.03
C SER A 41 1.94 20.42 -1.91
N TYR A 42 2.56 19.25 -1.81
CA TYR A 42 2.13 18.05 -2.51
C TYR A 42 0.70 17.62 -2.11
N CYS A 43 0.39 17.64 -0.82
CA CYS A 43 -0.94 17.27 -0.32
C CYS A 43 -2.00 18.26 -0.80
N LYS A 44 -1.70 19.57 -0.82
CA LYS A 44 -2.59 20.61 -1.35
C LYS A 44 -2.87 20.41 -2.84
N LYS A 45 -1.81 20.19 -3.64
CA LYS A 45 -1.92 19.98 -5.10
C LYS A 45 -2.79 18.77 -5.45
N ASN A 46 -2.64 17.67 -4.72
CA ASN A 46 -3.36 16.41 -4.97
C ASN A 46 -4.67 16.27 -4.19
N LYS A 47 -5.12 17.32 -3.48
CA LYS A 47 -6.35 17.32 -2.65
C LYS A 47 -6.39 16.17 -1.64
N ILE A 48 -5.25 15.87 -1.01
CA ILE A 48 -5.11 14.79 -0.04
C ILE A 48 -5.62 15.28 1.32
N ASN A 49 -6.77 14.79 1.73
CA ASN A 49 -7.39 15.15 3.02
C ASN A 49 -6.70 14.46 4.22
N ASN A 50 -6.18 13.24 4.02
CA ASN A 50 -5.59 12.44 5.10
C ASN A 50 -4.09 12.23 4.87
N LYS A 51 -3.27 13.10 5.47
CA LYS A 51 -1.80 13.07 5.40
C LYS A 51 -1.24 11.74 5.92
N SER A 52 -1.74 11.24 7.06
CA SER A 52 -1.27 9.97 7.66
C SER A 52 -1.57 8.75 6.77
N LYS A 53 -2.72 8.74 6.09
CA LYS A 53 -3.05 7.70 5.13
C LYS A 53 -2.07 7.71 3.97
N PHE A 54 -1.82 8.89 3.39
CA PHE A 54 -0.89 9.06 2.28
C PHE A 54 0.52 8.60 2.64
N ILE A 55 1.07 9.08 3.76
CA ILE A 55 2.43 8.71 4.18
C ILE A 55 2.55 7.19 4.36
N ARG A 56 1.57 6.57 5.03
CA ARG A 56 1.56 5.12 5.24
C ARG A 56 1.49 4.35 3.92
N GLU A 57 0.63 4.75 2.99
CA GLU A 57 0.48 4.05 1.70
C GLU A 57 1.73 4.18 0.85
N THR A 58 2.32 5.37 0.77
CA THR A 58 3.57 5.60 0.05
C THR A 58 4.70 4.76 0.64
N LEU A 59 4.88 4.79 1.96
CA LEU A 59 5.93 4.03 2.65
C LEU A 59 5.74 2.52 2.49
N MET A 60 4.52 2.02 2.65
CA MET A 60 4.24 0.59 2.48
C MET A 60 4.47 0.15 1.04
N ARG A 61 4.11 0.98 0.06
CA ARG A 61 4.34 0.68 -1.35
C ARG A 61 5.83 0.57 -1.67
N THR A 62 6.65 1.49 -1.16
CA THR A 62 8.11 1.44 -1.38
C THR A 62 8.73 0.23 -0.71
N VAL A 63 8.34 -0.08 0.54
CA VAL A 63 8.84 -1.23 1.29
C VAL A 63 8.50 -2.54 0.58
N ILE A 64 7.23 -2.72 0.19
CA ILE A 64 6.80 -3.94 -0.51
C ILE A 64 7.52 -4.07 -1.86
N GLN A 65 7.65 -2.98 -2.62
CA GLN A 65 8.36 -3.01 -3.90
C GLN A 65 9.81 -3.44 -3.73
N HIS A 66 10.51 -2.88 -2.73
CA HIS A 66 11.88 -3.26 -2.41
C HIS A 66 11.98 -4.74 -2.02
N PHE A 67 11.06 -5.24 -1.19
CA PHE A 67 11.05 -6.66 -0.83
C PHE A 67 10.77 -7.58 -2.02
N LEU A 68 9.94 -7.15 -2.98
CA LEU A 68 9.70 -7.91 -4.21
C LEU A 68 10.93 -7.91 -5.12
N ASP A 69 11.65 -6.79 -5.18
CA ASP A 69 12.85 -6.65 -5.98
C ASP A 69 14.04 -7.44 -5.41
N ASP A 70 14.15 -7.52 -4.08
CA ASP A 70 15.17 -8.29 -3.37
C ASP A 70 14.81 -9.77 -3.17
N TYR A 71 13.59 -10.17 -3.52
CA TYR A 71 13.16 -11.54 -3.33
C TYR A 71 14.03 -12.45 -4.22
N PRO A 72 14.77 -13.43 -3.64
CA PRO A 72 15.63 -14.30 -4.43
C PRO A 72 14.74 -15.10 -5.38
N THR A 73 14.82 -14.77 -6.66
CA THR A 73 14.12 -15.49 -7.72
C THR A 73 15.09 -16.46 -8.36
N LEU A 74 14.57 -17.56 -8.91
CA LEU A 74 15.40 -18.63 -9.48
C LEU A 74 16.30 -18.14 -10.63
N PHE A 75 15.90 -17.07 -11.31
CA PHE A 75 16.65 -16.44 -12.39
C PHE A 75 16.72 -14.94 -12.11
N ASP A 76 17.87 -14.33 -12.40
CA ASP A 76 18.00 -12.89 -12.29
C ASP A 76 17.15 -12.20 -13.36
N LYS A 77 16.73 -10.97 -13.10
CA LYS A 77 15.98 -10.14 -14.08
C LYS A 77 16.72 -10.07 -15.43
N LYS A 78 18.05 -10.07 -15.40
CA LYS A 78 18.91 -10.08 -16.59
C LYS A 78 18.78 -11.35 -17.43
N ASP A 79 18.57 -12.49 -16.80
CA ASP A 79 18.42 -13.78 -17.50
C ASP A 79 17.02 -13.88 -18.11
N MET A 80 16.01 -13.35 -17.44
CA MET A 80 14.63 -13.32 -17.95
C MET A 80 14.46 -12.39 -19.16
N ASP A 81 15.13 -11.25 -19.19
CA ASP A 81 15.05 -10.33 -20.32
C ASP A 81 15.74 -10.88 -21.59
N GLN A 82 16.69 -11.80 -21.46
CA GLN A 82 17.31 -12.52 -22.59
C GLN A 82 16.38 -13.57 -23.22
N LEU A 83 15.35 -14.02 -22.50
CA LEU A 83 14.42 -15.06 -22.94
C LEU A 83 13.17 -14.49 -23.65
N LYS A 84 12.97 -13.17 -23.64
CA LYS A 84 11.93 -12.52 -24.45
C LYS A 84 12.39 -12.48 -25.91
N VAL A 85 12.09 -13.55 -26.65
CA VAL A 85 12.10 -13.61 -28.11
C VAL A 85 10.89 -12.88 -28.68
#